data_AF-A0A966PYC5-F1
#
_entry.id   AF-A0A966PYC5-F1
#
_cell.length_a   1.000
_cell.length_b   1.000
_cell.length_c   1.000
_cell.angle_alpha   90.00
_cell.angle_beta   90.00
_cell.angle_gamma   90.00
#
_symmetry.space_group_name_H-M   'P 1'
#
loop_
_entity.id
_entity.type
_entity.pdbx_description
1 polymer ?
#
loop_
_entity_poly.entity_id
_entity_poly.type
_entity_poly.pdbx_seq_one_letter_code
_entity_poly.pdbx_strand_id
1 'polypeptide(L)'
;MAEIYKDQTSPIKTKIFWAGEIVNADDDLVTATIYDITEDNTINPTVDPNTPIIEIEATKIETDDGSYQIVIPLEYCRRNRKFKIVWSYEIDGNEGSHTYFTDVVTPYANLSDVWEDLNLGTDPSDPNYKTYHEIQMAEKYARKLIEIYTAQFFYLYDESQIVYGSGSDILPLPFKINSIHELYENDVLLVDNINSINNWIYNPIVSESGFGIRVNRQDLVDDIIYTSNGLIPPSINGNGSGGAFKKDYRYASMYYFDSTVL
;
A
#
# COMPACT_ATOMS: atom_id res chain seq x y z
N MET A 1 -15.77 -3.67 6.98
CA MET A 1 -14.56 -4.41 6.56
C MET A 1 -13.63 -4.48 7.75
N ALA A 2 -13.22 -5.68 8.14
CA ALA A 2 -12.29 -5.88 9.25
C ALA A 2 -10.92 -5.31 8.87
N GLU A 3 -10.22 -4.76 9.85
CA GLU A 3 -8.92 -4.10 9.65
C GLU A 3 -7.98 -4.54 10.75
N ILE A 4 -6.72 -4.75 10.41
CA ILE A 4 -5.64 -5.06 11.34
C ILE A 4 -4.65 -3.91 11.26
N TYR A 5 -4.21 -3.41 12.40
CA TYR A 5 -3.17 -2.39 12.41
C TYR A 5 -1.80 -2.99 12.20
N LYS A 6 -0.98 -2.24 11.45
CA LYS A 6 0.41 -2.61 11.18
C LYS A 6 1.14 -2.94 12.48
N ASP A 7 1.94 -4.00 12.44
CA ASP A 7 2.72 -4.52 13.58
C ASP A 7 1.88 -5.01 14.77
N GLN A 8 0.58 -5.23 14.56
CA GLN A 8 -0.33 -5.82 15.53
C GLN A 8 -1.03 -7.05 14.95
N THR A 9 -1.60 -7.87 15.83
CA THR A 9 -2.45 -9.01 15.48
C THR A 9 -3.83 -8.78 16.08
N SER A 10 -4.89 -8.93 15.27
CA SER A 10 -6.27 -8.84 15.73
C SER A 10 -7.04 -10.08 15.29
N PRO A 11 -7.91 -10.65 16.14
CA PRO A 11 -8.73 -11.78 15.76
C PRO A 11 -9.76 -11.37 14.72
N ILE A 12 -9.78 -12.10 13.60
CA ILE A 12 -10.82 -11.96 12.58
C ILE A 12 -11.90 -12.97 12.90
N LYS A 13 -13.11 -12.46 13.16
CA LYS A 13 -14.27 -13.28 13.50
C LYS A 13 -15.17 -13.46 12.30
N THR A 14 -15.75 -14.63 12.18
CA THR A 14 -16.82 -14.91 11.21
C THR A 14 -17.99 -15.57 11.92
N LYS A 15 -19.19 -15.35 11.38
CA LYS A 15 -20.42 -16.01 11.81
C LYS A 15 -20.97 -16.81 10.64
N ILE A 16 -21.24 -18.08 10.88
CA ILE A 16 -21.81 -18.98 9.89
C ILE A 16 -23.33 -18.89 9.95
N PHE A 17 -23.95 -18.65 8.80
CA PHE A 17 -25.40 -18.63 8.63
C PHE A 17 -25.79 -19.72 7.63
N TRP A 18 -26.70 -20.61 8.03
CA TRP A 18 -27.23 -21.67 7.18
C TRP A 18 -28.75 -21.72 7.27
N ALA A 19 -29.41 -21.74 6.11
CA ALA A 19 -30.88 -21.66 6.01
C ALA A 19 -31.53 -20.48 6.79
N GLY A 20 -30.77 -19.42 7.08
CA GLY A 20 -31.23 -18.25 7.84
C GLY A 20 -31.04 -18.36 9.36
N GLU A 21 -30.50 -19.46 9.87
CA GLU A 21 -30.16 -19.66 11.28
C GLU A 21 -28.64 -19.69 11.50
N ILE A 22 -28.23 -19.45 12.73
CA ILE A 22 -26.83 -19.56 13.13
C ILE A 22 -26.60 -21.02 13.52
N VAL A 23 -25.69 -21.68 12.82
CA VAL A 23 -25.43 -23.12 12.96
C VAL A 23 -23.94 -23.34 13.13
N ASN A 24 -23.56 -24.29 13.98
CA ASN A 24 -22.18 -24.74 14.13
C ASN A 24 -21.79 -25.62 12.93
N ALA A 25 -20.54 -25.54 12.50
CA ALA A 25 -20.01 -26.45 11.50
C ALA A 25 -19.91 -27.88 12.06
N ASP A 26 -20.00 -28.86 11.18
CA ASP A 26 -19.79 -30.26 11.51
C ASP A 26 -18.38 -30.45 12.11
N ASP A 27 -18.29 -31.23 13.19
CA ASP A 27 -17.07 -31.48 13.97
C ASP A 27 -16.33 -30.21 14.45
N ASP A 28 -17.00 -29.05 14.44
CA ASP A 28 -16.41 -27.73 14.69
C ASP A 28 -15.19 -27.41 13.80
N LEU A 29 -15.10 -28.06 12.63
CA LEU A 29 -14.00 -27.92 11.69
C LEU A 29 -14.29 -26.80 10.68
N VAL A 30 -13.63 -25.66 10.85
CA VAL A 30 -13.70 -24.54 9.90
C VAL A 30 -12.28 -24.17 9.49
N THR A 31 -12.04 -24.12 8.19
CA THR A 31 -10.74 -23.75 7.63
C THR A 31 -10.82 -22.37 6.98
N ALA A 32 -9.78 -21.56 7.21
CA ALA A 32 -9.64 -20.26 6.60
C ALA A 32 -8.40 -20.25 5.71
N THR A 33 -8.61 -20.21 4.39
CA THR A 33 -7.55 -20.04 3.40
C THR A 33 -7.35 -18.56 3.12
N ILE A 34 -6.15 -18.05 3.36
CA ILE A 34 -5.80 -16.64 3.21
C ILE A 34 -5.00 -16.43 1.93
N TYR A 35 -5.44 -15.47 1.12
CA TYR A 35 -4.80 -15.04 -0.12
C TYR A 35 -4.33 -13.59 0.02
N ASP A 36 -3.12 -13.29 -0.47
CA ASP A 36 -2.62 -11.91 -0.58
C ASP A 36 -3.15 -11.35 -1.90
N ILE A 37 -4.03 -10.35 -1.83
CA ILE A 37 -4.58 -9.65 -3.00
C ILE A 37 -3.99 -8.23 -3.10
N THR A 38 -2.86 -7.98 -2.45
CA THR A 38 -2.21 -6.68 -2.51
C THR A 38 -1.65 -6.45 -3.91
N GLU A 39 -2.17 -5.43 -4.58
CA GLU A 39 -1.63 -4.92 -5.84
C GLU A 39 -0.36 -4.10 -5.53
N ASP A 40 0.76 -4.81 -5.38
CA ASP A 40 2.08 -4.21 -5.19
C ASP A 40 3.11 -4.93 -6.06
N ASN A 41 3.48 -4.29 -7.16
CA ASN A 41 4.40 -4.85 -8.15
C ASN A 41 5.88 -4.69 -7.78
N THR A 42 6.21 -4.01 -6.67
CA THR A 42 7.61 -3.84 -6.23
C THR A 42 8.10 -4.92 -5.29
N ILE A 43 7.20 -5.79 -4.85
CA ILE A 43 7.54 -6.93 -4.00
C ILE A 43 8.03 -8.05 -4.89
N ASN A 44 9.19 -8.60 -4.55
CA ASN A 44 9.78 -9.74 -5.23
C ASN A 44 9.79 -10.95 -4.28
N PRO A 45 9.09 -12.06 -4.62
CA PRO A 45 8.29 -12.27 -5.83
C PRO A 45 6.97 -11.47 -5.81
N THR A 46 6.49 -11.12 -6.99
CA THR A 46 5.19 -10.46 -7.18
C THR A 46 4.09 -11.28 -6.52
N VAL A 47 3.19 -10.59 -5.82
CA VAL A 47 2.06 -11.24 -5.14
C VAL A 47 1.10 -11.83 -6.18
N ASP A 48 0.84 -13.13 -6.12
CA ASP A 48 -0.20 -13.79 -6.93
C ASP A 48 -1.50 -13.94 -6.11
N PRO A 49 -2.59 -13.25 -6.51
CA PRO A 49 -3.90 -13.31 -5.85
C PRO A 49 -4.54 -14.71 -5.81
N ASN A 50 -4.07 -15.65 -6.62
CA ASN A 50 -4.64 -17.00 -6.74
C ASN A 50 -3.88 -18.04 -5.93
N THR A 51 -2.69 -17.71 -5.42
CA THR A 51 -1.89 -18.62 -4.62
C THR A 51 -2.16 -18.38 -3.13
N PRO A 52 -2.60 -19.39 -2.36
CA PRO A 52 -2.83 -19.22 -0.92
C PRO A 52 -1.51 -19.00 -0.19
N ILE A 53 -1.49 -18.05 0.73
CA ILE A 53 -0.32 -17.78 1.58
C ILE A 53 -0.24 -18.82 2.70
N ILE A 54 -1.38 -19.02 3.36
CA ILE A 54 -1.50 -19.82 4.56
C ILE A 54 -2.94 -20.31 4.70
N GLU A 55 -3.07 -21.51 5.24
CA GLU A 55 -4.33 -22.10 5.65
C GLU A 55 -4.30 -22.26 7.17
N ILE A 56 -5.35 -21.79 7.84
CA ILE A 56 -5.44 -21.77 9.29
C ILE A 56 -6.74 -22.44 9.70
N GLU A 57 -6.65 -23.41 10.62
CA GLU A 57 -7.83 -23.97 11.30
C GLU A 57 -8.39 -22.93 12.28
N ALA A 58 -9.68 -22.61 12.13
CA ALA A 58 -10.34 -21.61 12.95
C ALA A 58 -10.67 -22.15 14.34
N THR A 59 -10.53 -21.29 15.35
CA THR A 59 -10.92 -21.61 16.72
C THR A 59 -12.38 -21.20 16.92
N LYS A 60 -13.22 -22.12 17.41
CA LYS A 60 -14.59 -21.82 17.80
C LYS A 60 -14.63 -20.90 19.02
N ILE A 61 -15.60 -19.99 19.05
CA ILE A 61 -15.88 -19.15 20.20
C ILE A 61 -16.93 -19.83 21.07
N GLU A 62 -16.52 -20.37 22.23
CA GLU A 62 -17.40 -21.12 23.15
C GLU A 62 -18.59 -20.32 23.70
N THR A 63 -18.51 -18.99 23.66
CA THR A 63 -19.56 -18.11 24.21
C THR A 63 -20.65 -17.79 23.21
N ASP A 64 -20.52 -18.17 21.95
CA ASP A 64 -21.40 -17.74 20.86
C ASP A 64 -21.45 -18.79 19.74
N ASP A 65 -22.62 -19.40 19.54
CA ASP A 65 -22.81 -20.43 18.52
C ASP A 65 -22.53 -19.90 17.10
N GLY A 66 -21.98 -20.76 16.25
CA GLY A 66 -21.66 -20.48 14.85
C GLY A 66 -20.58 -19.41 14.64
N SER A 67 -19.91 -18.97 15.71
CA SER A 67 -18.84 -17.96 15.66
C SER A 67 -17.46 -18.61 15.71
N TYR A 68 -16.65 -18.32 14.70
CA TYR A 68 -15.28 -18.81 14.57
C TYR A 68 -14.31 -17.64 14.46
N GLN A 69 -13.09 -17.81 14.94
CA GLN A 69 -12.05 -16.80 14.84
C GLN A 69 -10.72 -17.37 14.38
N ILE A 70 -9.98 -16.54 13.65
CA ILE A 70 -8.58 -16.78 13.27
C ILE A 70 -7.73 -15.58 13.67
N VAL A 71 -6.44 -15.83 13.91
CA VAL A 71 -5.45 -14.78 14.13
C VAL A 71 -4.39 -14.92 13.05
N ILE A 72 -4.23 -13.88 12.23
CA ILE A 72 -3.19 -13.86 11.20
C ILE A 72 -1.83 -13.70 11.89
N PRO A 73 -0.81 -14.51 11.53
CA PRO A 73 0.53 -14.36 12.07
C PRO A 73 1.13 -12.98 11.81
N LEU A 74 1.87 -12.46 12.80
CA LEU A 74 2.45 -11.12 12.78
C LEU A 74 3.35 -10.86 11.55
N GLU A 75 3.99 -11.90 11.00
CA GLU A 75 4.86 -11.78 9.81
C GLU A 75 4.13 -11.20 8.59
N TYR A 76 2.82 -11.46 8.47
CA TYR A 76 1.99 -10.95 7.38
C TYR A 76 1.45 -9.54 7.66
N CYS A 77 1.49 -9.07 8.92
CA CYS A 77 0.96 -7.77 9.36
C CYS A 77 2.01 -6.65 9.47
N ARG A 78 3.27 -6.88 9.04
CA ARG A 78 4.36 -5.89 9.11
C ARG A 78 4.34 -4.82 8.04
N ARG A 79 3.49 -4.96 7.03
CA ARG A 79 3.31 -3.98 5.94
C ARG A 79 1.83 -3.86 5.61
N ASN A 80 1.47 -2.78 4.93
CA ASN A 80 0.12 -2.63 4.43
C ASN A 80 -0.15 -3.73 3.38
N ARG A 81 -1.26 -4.44 3.55
CA ARG A 81 -1.67 -5.57 2.71
C ARG A 81 -3.18 -5.64 2.64
N LYS A 82 -3.70 -6.27 1.58
CA LYS A 82 -5.10 -6.65 1.48
C LYS A 82 -5.18 -8.17 1.42
N PHE A 83 -5.98 -8.74 2.30
CA PHE A 83 -6.21 -10.17 2.36
C PHE A 83 -7.63 -10.52 1.92
N LYS A 84 -7.71 -11.56 1.11
CA LYS A 84 -8.95 -12.28 0.84
C LYS A 84 -8.92 -13.57 1.66
N ILE A 85 -9.93 -13.76 2.49
CA ILE A 85 -10.04 -14.91 3.39
C ILE A 85 -11.24 -15.71 2.93
N VAL A 86 -10.98 -16.94 2.47
CA VAL A 86 -12.02 -17.88 2.10
C VAL A 86 -12.24 -18.81 3.28
N TRP A 87 -13.41 -18.73 3.88
CA TRP A 87 -13.84 -19.61 4.95
C TRP A 87 -14.55 -20.80 4.31
N SER A 88 -14.09 -22.00 4.63
CA SER A 88 -14.65 -23.27 4.16
C SER A 88 -15.08 -24.10 5.36
N TYR A 89 -16.27 -24.66 5.30
CA TYR A 89 -16.90 -25.41 6.38
C TYR A 89 -17.92 -26.41 5.83
N GLU A 90 -18.34 -27.37 6.65
CA GLU A 90 -19.35 -28.36 6.30
C GLU A 90 -20.51 -28.28 7.29
N ILE A 91 -21.76 -28.41 6.81
CA ILE A 91 -22.97 -28.45 7.64
C ILE A 91 -23.89 -29.55 7.15
N ASP A 92 -24.25 -30.47 8.04
CA ASP A 92 -25.07 -31.65 7.73
C ASP A 92 -24.55 -32.42 6.50
N GLY A 93 -23.23 -32.53 6.33
CA GLY A 93 -22.60 -33.18 5.18
C GLY A 93 -22.56 -32.37 3.88
N ASN A 94 -22.88 -31.07 3.93
CA ASN A 94 -22.85 -30.17 2.76
C ASN A 94 -21.73 -29.14 2.90
N GLU A 95 -20.88 -29.04 1.88
CA GLU A 95 -19.82 -28.04 1.81
C GLU A 95 -20.41 -26.63 1.63
N GLY A 96 -19.96 -25.70 2.48
CA GLY A 96 -20.25 -24.27 2.42
C GLY A 96 -18.97 -23.45 2.37
N SER A 97 -19.01 -22.31 1.70
CA SER A 97 -17.92 -21.34 1.77
C SER A 97 -18.40 -19.90 1.61
N HIS A 98 -17.69 -18.98 2.22
CA HIS A 98 -17.86 -17.54 2.00
C HIS A 98 -16.54 -16.80 2.03
N THR A 99 -16.51 -15.64 1.39
CA THR A 99 -15.32 -14.80 1.31
C THR A 99 -15.46 -13.58 2.20
N TYR A 100 -14.38 -13.27 2.93
CA TYR A 100 -14.20 -12.04 3.69
C TYR A 100 -12.98 -11.29 3.18
N PHE A 101 -13.02 -9.96 3.27
CA PHE A 101 -11.89 -9.09 2.96
C PHE A 101 -11.40 -8.41 4.24
N THR A 102 -10.09 -8.37 4.41
CA THR A 102 -9.44 -7.73 5.57
C THR A 102 -8.20 -6.99 5.10
N ASP A 103 -8.03 -5.77 5.58
CA ASP A 103 -6.87 -4.95 5.24
C ASP A 103 -5.93 -4.83 6.45
N VAL A 104 -4.62 -4.86 6.19
CA VAL A 104 -3.59 -4.41 7.13
C VAL A 104 -3.26 -2.96 6.80
N VAL A 105 -3.41 -2.08 7.78
CA VAL A 105 -3.30 -0.63 7.56
C VAL A 105 -2.47 0.01 8.67
N THR A 106 -1.65 1.00 8.30
CA THR A 106 -1.00 1.89 9.26
C THR A 106 -2.03 2.90 9.79
N PRO A 107 -2.35 2.90 11.09
CA PRO A 107 -3.26 3.90 11.66
C PRO A 107 -2.60 5.29 11.72
N TYR A 108 -3.40 6.35 11.77
CA TYR A 108 -2.85 7.73 11.88
C TYR A 108 -2.43 8.07 13.31
N ALA A 109 -2.99 7.36 14.27
CA ALA A 109 -2.65 7.50 15.68
C ALA A 109 -2.38 6.10 16.25
N ASN A 110 -1.36 6.02 17.10
CA ASN A 110 -1.10 4.81 17.86
C ASN A 110 -2.21 4.65 18.90
N LEU A 111 -2.93 3.53 18.86
CA LEU A 111 -4.07 3.31 19.76
C LEU A 111 -3.68 3.28 21.23
N SER A 112 -2.46 2.88 21.57
CA SER A 112 -1.96 2.91 22.95
C SER A 112 -1.89 4.35 23.46
N ASP A 113 -1.31 5.26 22.66
CA ASP A 113 -1.16 6.66 23.04
C ASP A 113 -2.53 7.37 23.08
N VAL A 114 -3.42 7.04 22.13
CA VAL A 114 -4.81 7.54 22.11
C VAL A 114 -5.57 7.14 23.38
N TRP A 115 -5.31 5.95 23.92
CA TRP A 115 -5.97 5.47 25.13
C TRP A 115 -5.61 6.32 26.35
N GLU A 116 -4.33 6.69 26.46
CA GLU A 116 -3.83 7.55 27.52
C GLU A 116 -4.27 9.01 27.34
N ASP A 117 -4.13 9.56 26.13
CA ASP A 117 -4.46 10.95 25.81
C ASP A 117 -5.96 11.26 25.97
N LEU A 118 -6.83 10.31 25.60
CA LEU A 118 -8.27 10.44 25.75
C LEU A 118 -8.78 9.98 27.13
N ASN A 119 -7.89 9.54 28.02
CA ASN A 119 -8.20 9.06 29.36
C ASN A 119 -9.33 8.00 29.36
N LEU A 120 -9.18 7.01 28.47
CA LEU A 120 -10.16 5.94 28.27
C LEU A 120 -9.94 4.80 29.27
N GLY A 121 -11.03 4.23 29.77
CA GLY A 121 -10.97 3.08 30.66
C GLY A 121 -10.66 1.79 29.89
N THR A 122 -9.76 0.96 30.40
CA THR A 122 -9.49 -0.38 29.87
C THR A 122 -10.32 -1.48 30.53
N ASP A 123 -10.88 -1.20 31.72
CA ASP A 123 -11.69 -2.14 32.50
C ASP A 123 -13.18 -1.92 32.19
N PRO A 124 -13.97 -2.97 31.90
CA PRO A 124 -15.41 -2.89 31.72
C PRO A 124 -16.19 -2.19 32.86
N SER A 125 -15.60 -2.09 34.04
CA SER A 125 -16.18 -1.46 35.23
C SER A 125 -16.01 0.06 35.27
N ASP A 126 -15.14 0.62 34.42
CA ASP A 126 -14.87 2.05 34.35
C ASP A 126 -16.00 2.79 33.60
N PRO A 127 -16.54 3.92 34.12
CA PRO A 127 -17.48 4.76 33.40
C PRO A 127 -17.03 5.17 31.98
N ASN A 128 -15.72 5.30 31.76
CA ASN A 128 -15.13 5.67 30.48
C ASN A 128 -14.62 4.47 29.67
N TYR A 129 -15.09 3.26 29.97
CA TYR A 129 -14.70 2.06 29.25
C TYR A 129 -15.07 2.14 27.76
N LYS A 130 -14.10 1.80 26.92
CA LYS A 130 -14.31 1.59 25.49
C LYS A 130 -13.68 0.28 25.05
N THR A 131 -14.36 -0.43 24.17
CA THR A 131 -13.81 -1.63 23.56
C THR A 131 -12.78 -1.26 22.50
N TYR A 132 -11.78 -2.13 22.30
CA TYR A 132 -10.77 -1.96 21.25
C TYR A 132 -11.42 -1.72 19.87
N HIS A 133 -12.50 -2.45 19.57
CA HIS A 133 -13.24 -2.31 18.33
C HIS A 133 -13.88 -0.92 18.17
N GLU A 134 -14.44 -0.33 19.23
CA GLU A 134 -15.01 1.02 19.16
C GLU A 134 -13.94 2.07 18.84
N ILE A 135 -12.77 1.98 19.47
CA ILE A 135 -11.66 2.91 19.22
C ILE A 135 -11.10 2.71 17.82
N GLN A 136 -11.00 1.46 17.35
CA GLN A 136 -10.62 1.16 15.98
C GLN A 136 -11.60 1.78 14.97
N MET A 137 -12.91 1.68 15.20
CA MET A 137 -13.92 2.31 14.34
C MET A 137 -13.85 3.85 14.40
N ALA A 138 -13.57 4.42 15.58
CA ALA A 138 -13.44 5.86 15.74
C ALA A 138 -12.23 6.42 14.99
N GLU A 139 -11.06 5.77 15.09
CA GLU A 139 -9.87 6.16 14.33
C GLU A 139 -10.11 6.02 12.83
N LYS A 140 -10.70 4.91 12.37
CA LYS A 140 -11.06 4.71 10.96
C LYS A 140 -11.98 5.81 10.43
N TYR A 141 -12.96 6.22 11.22
CA TYR A 141 -13.87 7.30 10.87
C TYR A 141 -13.14 8.66 10.79
N ALA A 142 -12.31 8.98 11.79
CA ALA A 142 -11.53 10.21 11.80
C ALA A 142 -10.56 10.27 10.61
N ARG A 143 -9.88 9.16 10.31
CA ARG A 143 -9.02 8.98 9.13
C ARG A 143 -9.76 9.33 7.85
N LYS A 144 -10.95 8.73 7.67
CA LYS A 144 -11.76 8.95 6.46
C LYS A 144 -12.20 10.41 6.30
N LEU A 145 -12.52 11.09 7.41
CA LEU A 145 -12.88 12.50 7.37
C LEU A 145 -11.70 13.39 6.96
N ILE A 146 -10.49 13.10 7.47
CA ILE A 146 -9.27 13.82 7.09
C ILE A 146 -9.01 13.64 5.59
N GLU A 147 -9.05 12.40 5.09
CA GLU A 147 -8.84 12.11 3.67
C GLU A 147 -9.83 12.85 2.76
N ILE A 148 -11.11 12.89 3.14
CA ILE A 148 -12.14 13.61 2.38
C ILE A 148 -11.89 15.12 2.42
N TYR A 149 -11.47 15.65 3.56
CA TYR A 149 -11.23 17.09 3.73
C TYR A 149 -9.98 17.56 2.97
N THR A 150 -8.89 16.78 3.00
CA THR A 150 -7.62 17.14 2.35
C THR A 150 -7.56 16.71 0.89
N ALA A 151 -8.45 15.81 0.46
CA ALA A 151 -8.34 15.11 -0.82
C ALA A 151 -6.98 14.40 -1.00
N GLN A 152 -6.38 13.95 0.10
CA GLN A 152 -5.11 13.22 0.14
C GLN A 152 -5.32 11.88 0.82
N PHE A 153 -4.74 10.81 0.26
CA PHE A 153 -4.82 9.46 0.79
C PHE A 153 -3.48 9.05 1.38
N PHE A 154 -3.46 8.66 2.66
CA PHE A 154 -2.24 8.33 3.41
C PHE A 154 -1.94 6.84 3.42
N TYR A 155 -1.95 6.25 2.23
CA TYR A 155 -1.42 4.93 1.97
C TYR A 155 -0.69 4.96 0.62
N LEU A 156 0.25 4.03 0.45
CA LEU A 156 0.92 3.83 -0.83
C LEU A 156 -0.09 3.23 -1.81
N TYR A 157 -0.28 3.91 -2.93
CA TYR A 157 -1.04 3.37 -4.05
C TYR A 157 -0.34 3.72 -5.36
N ASP A 158 -0.48 2.83 -6.33
CA ASP A 158 -0.01 3.05 -7.68
C ASP A 158 -1.02 3.92 -8.44
N GLU A 159 -0.51 4.98 -9.06
CA GLU A 159 -1.30 5.83 -9.92
C GLU A 159 -0.51 6.17 -11.19
N SER A 160 -1.22 6.27 -12.31
CA SER A 160 -0.69 6.79 -13.56
C SER A 160 -1.18 8.22 -13.77
N GLN A 161 -0.28 9.15 -14.03
CA GLN A 161 -0.65 10.53 -14.39
C GLN A 161 0.06 10.99 -15.64
N ILE A 162 -0.62 11.90 -16.33
CA ILE A 162 -0.19 12.45 -17.61
C ILE A 162 0.16 13.91 -17.41
N VAL A 163 1.39 14.28 -17.72
CA VAL A 163 1.91 15.65 -17.63
C VAL A 163 2.63 16.02 -18.91
N TYR A 164 2.52 17.29 -19.31
CA TYR A 164 3.21 17.80 -20.49
C TYR A 164 4.56 18.40 -20.11
N GLY A 165 5.58 18.05 -20.89
CA GLY A 165 6.93 18.58 -20.70
C GLY A 165 7.00 20.09 -21.00
N SER A 166 7.83 20.79 -20.24
CA SER A 166 8.00 22.25 -20.33
C SER A 166 9.27 22.68 -21.08
N GLY A 167 10.08 21.75 -21.58
CA GLY A 167 11.40 22.04 -22.15
C GLY A 167 12.50 22.20 -21.09
N SER A 168 12.25 21.75 -19.85
CA SER A 168 13.13 21.88 -18.69
C SER A 168 13.74 20.52 -18.29
N ASP A 169 14.72 20.54 -17.39
CA ASP A 169 15.28 19.33 -16.77
C ASP A 169 14.41 18.78 -15.62
N ILE A 170 13.30 19.47 -15.34
CA ILE A 170 12.31 19.10 -14.33
C ILE A 170 10.93 19.03 -14.98
N LEU A 171 10.24 17.91 -14.80
CA LEU A 171 8.83 17.70 -15.09
C LEU A 171 8.02 17.96 -13.81
N PRO A 172 7.36 19.12 -13.68
CA PRO A 172 6.58 19.44 -12.49
C PRO A 172 5.32 18.58 -12.43
N LEU A 173 5.03 18.00 -11.27
CA LEU A 173 3.82 17.20 -11.03
C LEU A 173 2.87 17.97 -10.10
N PRO A 174 1.54 17.86 -10.29
CA PRO A 174 0.57 18.54 -9.43
C PRO A 174 0.41 17.90 -8.04
N PHE A 175 1.01 16.73 -7.81
CA PHE A 175 0.95 15.96 -6.57
C PHE A 175 2.36 15.49 -6.18
N LYS A 176 2.50 15.07 -4.93
CA LYS A 176 3.75 14.54 -4.39
C LYS A 176 3.91 13.06 -4.77
N ILE A 177 5.10 12.67 -5.20
CA ILE A 177 5.45 11.28 -5.51
C ILE A 177 6.58 10.79 -4.61
N ASN A 178 6.60 9.49 -4.34
CA ASN A 178 7.65 8.84 -3.54
C ASN A 178 8.74 8.22 -4.43
N SER A 179 8.32 7.47 -5.44
CA SER A 179 9.21 6.76 -6.37
C SER A 179 8.57 6.60 -7.73
N ILE A 180 9.40 6.51 -8.76
CA ILE A 180 8.98 6.35 -10.15
C ILE A 180 9.11 4.88 -10.52
N HIS A 181 8.07 4.29 -11.09
CA HIS A 181 8.11 2.92 -11.64
C HIS A 181 8.40 2.99 -13.11
N GLU A 182 7.46 3.55 -13.86
CA GLU A 182 7.50 3.60 -15.30
C GLU A 182 7.36 5.04 -15.76
N LEU A 183 8.14 5.40 -16.77
CA LEU A 183 8.05 6.69 -17.44
C LEU A 183 7.92 6.45 -18.95
N TYR A 184 6.87 7.00 -19.54
CA TYR A 184 6.59 6.95 -20.96
C TYR A 184 6.67 8.36 -21.56
N GLU A 185 7.21 8.47 -22.78
CA GLU A 185 7.16 9.66 -23.62
C GLU A 185 6.35 9.34 -24.88
N ASN A 186 5.20 10.00 -25.08
CA ASN A 186 4.28 9.74 -26.20
C ASN A 186 4.04 8.23 -26.44
N ASP A 187 3.73 7.51 -25.37
CA ASP A 187 3.46 6.06 -25.36
C ASP A 187 4.70 5.16 -25.65
N VAL A 188 5.91 5.72 -25.68
CA VAL A 188 7.18 4.96 -25.72
C VAL A 188 7.78 4.86 -24.33
N LEU A 189 8.07 3.63 -23.87
CA LEU A 189 8.70 3.39 -22.57
C LEU A 189 10.13 3.94 -22.54
N LEU A 190 10.37 4.91 -21.67
CA LEU A 190 11.68 5.49 -21.40
C LEU A 190 12.40 4.72 -20.29
N VAL A 191 11.75 4.57 -19.14
CA VAL A 191 12.34 3.98 -17.94
C VAL A 191 11.32 3.07 -17.28
N ASP A 192 11.77 1.91 -16.85
CA ASP A 192 11.06 0.98 -15.99
C ASP A 192 12.02 0.52 -14.89
N ASN A 193 11.83 1.07 -13.69
CA ASN A 193 12.65 0.77 -12.52
C ASN A 193 12.31 -0.60 -11.88
N ILE A 194 11.13 -1.17 -12.16
CA ILE A 194 10.74 -2.49 -11.64
C ILE A 194 11.54 -3.57 -12.37
N ASN A 195 11.56 -3.50 -13.69
CA ASN A 195 12.33 -4.44 -14.52
C ASN A 195 13.78 -3.99 -14.77
N SER A 196 14.21 -2.87 -14.16
CA SER A 196 15.54 -2.29 -14.33
C SER A 196 15.91 -2.00 -15.79
N ILE A 197 14.93 -1.57 -16.59
CA ILE A 197 15.09 -1.18 -17.99
C ILE A 197 15.21 0.34 -18.06
N ASN A 198 16.31 0.84 -18.60
CA ASN A 198 16.45 2.26 -18.92
C ASN A 198 16.79 2.43 -20.40
N ASN A 199 15.79 2.78 -21.21
CA ASN A 199 15.94 3.11 -22.63
C ASN A 199 16.24 4.59 -22.85
N TRP A 200 16.29 5.39 -21.78
CA TRP A 200 16.59 6.80 -21.83
C TRP A 200 18.08 7.04 -21.54
N ILE A 201 18.61 8.15 -22.05
CA ILE A 201 20.00 8.55 -21.79
C ILE A 201 20.16 9.03 -20.35
N TYR A 202 19.07 9.48 -19.73
CA TYR A 202 19.06 10.11 -18.42
C TYR A 202 18.55 9.15 -17.33
N ASN A 203 18.97 9.39 -16.10
CA ASN A 203 18.41 8.72 -14.92
C ASN A 203 17.40 9.66 -14.23
N PRO A 204 16.09 9.38 -14.31
CA PRO A 204 15.09 10.19 -13.64
C PRO A 204 15.13 9.97 -12.14
N ILE A 205 15.10 11.04 -11.37
CA ILE A 205 15.02 11.03 -9.91
C ILE A 205 13.86 11.92 -9.45
N VAL A 206 13.25 11.58 -8.32
CA VAL A 206 12.22 12.42 -7.72
C VAL A 206 12.85 13.71 -7.21
N SER A 207 12.18 14.85 -7.40
CA SER A 207 12.65 16.15 -6.91
C SER A 207 12.70 16.20 -5.39
N GLU A 208 13.48 17.11 -4.81
CA GLU A 208 13.61 17.26 -3.35
C GLU A 208 12.28 17.62 -2.68
N SER A 209 11.38 18.31 -3.40
CA SER A 209 10.04 18.62 -2.91
C SER A 209 9.07 17.46 -3.06
N GLY A 210 9.39 16.45 -3.87
CA GLY A 210 8.51 15.36 -4.28
C GLY A 210 7.46 15.77 -5.32
N PHE A 211 7.36 17.04 -5.71
CA PHE A 211 6.38 17.55 -6.69
C PHE A 211 6.92 17.61 -8.12
N GLY A 212 7.82 16.69 -8.48
CA GLY A 212 8.37 16.67 -9.82
C GLY A 212 9.34 15.52 -10.05
N ILE A 213 9.55 15.21 -11.32
CA ILE A 213 10.61 14.32 -11.77
C ILE A 213 11.73 15.21 -12.32
N ARG A 214 12.95 15.07 -11.79
CA ARG A 214 14.11 15.78 -12.31
C ARG A 214 15.12 14.82 -12.89
N VAL A 215 15.97 15.35 -13.74
CA VAL A 215 17.10 14.61 -14.30
C VAL A 215 18.39 15.23 -13.79
N ASN A 216 19.30 14.41 -13.27
CA ASN A 216 20.63 14.87 -12.92
C ASN A 216 21.54 14.82 -14.16
N ARG A 217 21.87 15.98 -14.73
CA ARG A 217 22.77 16.07 -15.88
C ARG A 217 24.24 15.85 -15.54
N GLN A 218 24.60 15.87 -14.24
CA GLN A 218 25.95 15.55 -13.79
C GLN A 218 26.35 14.13 -14.19
N ASP A 219 25.40 13.21 -14.23
CA ASP A 219 25.63 11.79 -14.54
C ASP A 219 26.03 11.58 -16.02
N LEU A 220 25.82 12.58 -16.89
CA LEU A 220 26.22 12.56 -18.29
C LEU A 220 27.61 13.15 -18.55
N VAL A 221 28.22 13.79 -17.55
CA VAL A 221 29.55 14.37 -17.66
C VAL A 221 30.55 13.31 -17.23
N ASP A 222 31.11 12.59 -18.19
CA ASP A 222 32.21 11.66 -17.94
C ASP A 222 33.53 12.42 -17.69
N ASP A 223 33.75 12.83 -16.45
CA ASP A 223 34.95 13.56 -16.02
C ASP A 223 36.25 12.72 -16.17
N ILE A 224 36.16 11.40 -16.32
CA ILE A 224 37.34 10.52 -16.36
C ILE A 224 38.10 10.71 -17.68
N ILE A 225 37.40 10.87 -18.81
CA ILE A 225 38.04 11.07 -20.12
C ILE A 225 38.63 12.49 -20.26
N TYR A 226 37.97 13.51 -19.69
CA TYR A 226 38.47 14.89 -19.73
C TYR A 226 39.67 15.09 -18.81
N THR A 227 39.61 14.58 -17.56
CA THR A 227 40.72 14.70 -16.59
C THR A 227 41.93 13.85 -16.98
N SER A 228 41.74 12.67 -17.59
CA SER A 228 42.86 11.83 -18.08
C SER A 228 43.57 12.40 -19.31
N ASN A 229 42.91 13.23 -20.12
CA ASN A 229 43.48 13.89 -21.29
C ASN A 229 43.89 15.36 -21.05
N GLY A 230 43.80 15.86 -19.82
CA GLY A 230 44.15 17.25 -19.48
C GLY A 230 43.22 18.30 -20.11
N LEU A 231 42.01 17.90 -20.48
CA LEU A 231 40.99 18.77 -21.05
C LEU A 231 40.04 19.26 -19.95
N ILE A 232 39.53 20.48 -20.11
CA ILE A 232 38.46 21.01 -19.27
C ILE A 232 37.15 20.38 -19.77
N PRO A 233 36.35 19.73 -18.91
CA PRO A 233 35.05 19.21 -19.30
C PRO A 233 34.18 20.35 -19.87
N PRO A 234 33.38 20.10 -20.93
CA PRO A 234 32.44 21.09 -21.41
C PRO A 234 31.49 21.51 -20.30
N SER A 235 31.11 22.79 -20.25
CA SER A 235 30.15 23.25 -19.26
C SER A 235 28.81 22.55 -19.46
N ILE A 236 28.12 22.21 -18.36
CA ILE A 236 26.81 21.55 -18.39
C ILE A 236 25.80 22.34 -19.23
N ASN A 237 25.96 23.66 -19.30
CA ASN A 237 25.14 24.59 -20.09
C ASN A 237 25.49 24.64 -21.59
N GLY A 238 26.60 24.01 -22.02
CA GLY A 238 27.03 23.97 -23.42
C GLY A 238 26.33 22.89 -24.25
N ASN A 239 25.73 21.89 -23.60
CA ASN A 239 25.00 20.81 -24.25
C ASN A 239 23.54 21.19 -24.52
N GLY A 240 23.33 22.15 -25.43
CA GLY A 240 22.03 22.48 -26.03
C GLY A 240 21.00 23.08 -25.07
N SER A 241 20.36 24.16 -25.49
CA SER A 241 19.31 24.88 -24.75
C SER A 241 17.98 24.11 -24.59
N GLY A 242 18.00 22.78 -24.71
CA GLY A 242 16.85 21.91 -24.51
C GLY A 242 17.00 21.16 -23.18
N GLY A 243 16.03 21.32 -22.29
CA GLY A 243 15.94 20.48 -21.10
C GLY A 243 15.63 19.03 -21.44
N ALA A 244 15.89 18.12 -20.50
CA ALA A 244 15.66 16.68 -20.67
C ALA A 244 14.21 16.35 -21.06
N PHE A 245 13.22 17.06 -20.50
CA PHE A 245 11.81 16.91 -20.83
C PHE A 245 11.41 17.83 -21.97
N LYS A 246 11.09 17.27 -23.13
CA LYS A 246 10.75 18.02 -24.35
C LYS A 246 9.47 18.83 -24.16
N LYS A 247 9.48 20.06 -24.67
CA LYS A 247 8.31 20.95 -24.62
C LYS A 247 7.15 20.36 -25.44
N ASP A 248 5.95 20.36 -24.87
CA ASP A 248 4.70 19.90 -25.49
C ASP A 248 4.63 18.38 -25.77
N TYR A 249 5.56 17.60 -25.21
CA TYR A 249 5.51 16.14 -25.27
C TYR A 249 4.69 15.60 -24.09
N ARG A 250 3.91 14.54 -24.35
CA ARG A 250 3.10 13.87 -23.34
C ARG A 250 4.00 12.90 -22.58
N TYR A 251 4.16 13.13 -21.28
CA TYR A 251 4.81 12.18 -20.38
C TYR A 251 3.74 11.49 -19.53
N ALA A 252 3.73 10.16 -19.54
CA ALA A 252 2.91 9.38 -18.63
C ALA A 252 3.84 8.70 -17.61
N SER A 253 3.65 9.01 -16.34
CA SER A 253 4.44 8.41 -15.27
C SER A 253 3.55 7.55 -14.39
N MET A 254 3.99 6.33 -14.09
CA MET A 254 3.45 5.49 -13.04
C MET A 254 4.37 5.57 -11.83
N TYR A 255 3.80 5.84 -10.65
CA TYR A 255 4.58 6.12 -9.44
C TYR A 255 3.78 5.73 -8.19
N TYR A 256 4.50 5.61 -7.07
CA TYR A 256 3.87 5.56 -5.75
C TYR A 256 3.54 6.97 -5.26
N PHE A 257 2.30 7.13 -4.83
CA PHE A 257 1.92 8.26 -3.99
C PHE A 257 2.27 7.95 -2.53
N ASP A 258 3.07 8.80 -1.89
CA ASP A 258 3.26 8.77 -0.44
C ASP A 258 2.86 10.13 0.14
N SER A 259 1.78 10.15 0.93
CA SER A 259 1.44 11.30 1.76
C SER A 259 1.80 11.12 3.23
N THR A 260 2.51 10.06 3.63
CA THR A 260 2.95 9.84 5.02
C THR A 260 4.06 10.77 5.50
N VAL A 261 4.42 11.79 4.71
CA VAL A 261 5.34 12.85 5.16
C VAL A 261 4.55 14.12 5.50
N LEU A 262 4.14 14.21 6.76
CA LEU A 262 4.05 15.46 7.52
C LEU A 262 5.17 15.48 8.55
#